data_AF-A0A2N9HCN0-F1
#
_entry.id   AF-A0A2N9HCN0-F1
#
_cell.length_a   1.000
_cell.length_b   1.000
_cell.length_c   1.000
_cell.angle_alpha   90.00
_cell.angle_beta   90.00
_cell.angle_gamma   90.00
#
_symmetry.space_group_name_H-M   'P 1'
#
loop_
_entity.id
_entity.type
_entity.pdbx_description
1 polymer ?
#
loop_
_entity_poly.entity_id
_entity_poly.type
_entity_poly.pdbx_seq_one_letter_code
_entity_poly.pdbx_strand_id
1 'polypeptide(L)'
;MKTEFMALWDGFTTDQNARVMVLAATNRPSELDEAILRRLPQVFEIGIPDRKERAEILKVILKGERVEKNIDYDRIAGLCEGYTGSDLLELCKKAAYFTIRDLLDEEKNGKKSSEQGTASATGVGNYPDDKDDNNESSVEQDDIKEPFSEVYSL
;
A
#
# COMPACT_ATOMS: atom_id res chain seq x y z
N MET A 1 -5.84 10.53 -30.51
CA MET A 1 -5.94 9.50 -29.44
C MET A 1 -7.37 9.10 -29.11
N LYS A 2 -8.28 9.97 -28.62
CA LYS A 2 -9.65 9.56 -28.21
C LYS A 2 -10.45 8.83 -29.31
N THR A 3 -10.42 9.34 -30.54
CA THR A 3 -11.15 8.75 -31.69
C THR A 3 -10.59 7.39 -32.11
N GLU A 4 -9.28 7.20 -32.04
CA GLU A 4 -8.59 5.98 -32.44
C GLU A 4 -8.87 4.83 -31.46
N PHE A 5 -8.82 5.12 -30.16
CA PHE A 5 -9.18 4.17 -29.13
C PHE A 5 -10.63 3.69 -29.26
N MET A 6 -11.58 4.60 -29.53
CA MET A 6 -12.98 4.25 -29.75
C MET A 6 -13.18 3.37 -31.00
N ALA A 7 -12.41 3.59 -32.07
CA ALA A 7 -12.49 2.79 -33.28
C ALA A 7 -11.95 1.35 -33.07
N LEU A 8 -10.91 1.20 -32.25
CA LEU A 8 -10.33 -0.11 -31.93
C LEU A 8 -11.16 -0.89 -30.90
N TRP A 9 -11.87 -0.20 -30.00
CA TRP A 9 -12.74 -0.84 -28.99
C TRP A 9 -13.83 -1.69 -29.66
N ASP A 10 -14.44 -1.21 -30.74
CA ASP A 10 -15.52 -1.92 -31.43
C ASP A 10 -15.03 -3.18 -32.19
N GLY A 11 -13.71 -3.46 -32.21
CA GLY A 11 -13.18 -4.78 -32.54
C GLY A 11 -13.27 -5.17 -34.02
N PHE A 12 -13.48 -4.22 -34.92
CA PHE A 12 -13.61 -4.49 -36.37
C PHE A 12 -12.36 -5.11 -37.03
N THR A 13 -11.20 -5.11 -36.35
CA THR A 13 -9.90 -5.55 -36.91
C THR A 13 -9.14 -6.57 -36.06
N THR A 14 -9.71 -7.06 -34.96
CA THR A 14 -9.05 -8.03 -34.07
C THR A 14 -9.36 -9.49 -34.44
N ASP A 15 -8.39 -10.38 -34.19
CA ASP A 15 -8.53 -11.83 -34.32
C ASP A 15 -9.83 -12.34 -33.66
N GLN A 16 -10.59 -13.18 -34.35
CA GLN A 16 -11.87 -13.73 -33.87
C GLN A 16 -11.72 -14.57 -32.58
N ASN A 17 -10.50 -14.98 -32.25
CA ASN A 17 -10.20 -15.70 -31.00
C ASN A 17 -9.82 -14.79 -29.83
N ALA A 18 -9.60 -13.49 -30.06
CA ALA A 18 -9.23 -12.54 -29.02
C ALA A 18 -10.49 -12.02 -28.30
N ARG A 19 -10.59 -12.30 -27.00
CA ARG A 19 -11.61 -11.72 -26.11
C ARG A 19 -10.96 -10.67 -25.22
N VAL A 20 -11.37 -9.42 -25.37
CA VAL A 20 -10.84 -8.28 -24.59
C VAL A 20 -11.91 -7.76 -23.64
N MET A 21 -11.51 -7.46 -22.41
CA MET A 21 -12.34 -6.76 -21.42
C MET A 21 -11.67 -5.43 -21.09
N VAL A 22 -12.42 -4.33 -21.18
CA VAL A 22 -11.94 -2.99 -20.81
C VAL A 22 -12.49 -2.65 -19.43
N LEU A 23 -11.59 -2.40 -18.49
CA LEU A 23 -11.92 -1.87 -17.16
C LEU A 23 -11.48 -0.42 -17.08
N ALA A 24 -12.36 0.44 -16.57
CA ALA A 24 -12.08 1.87 -16.38
C ALA A 24 -12.33 2.25 -14.92
N ALA A 25 -11.50 3.16 -14.40
CA ALA A 25 -11.65 3.76 -13.08
C ALA A 25 -11.60 5.28 -13.22
N THR A 26 -12.52 6.00 -12.59
CA THR A 26 -12.55 7.47 -12.58
C THR A 26 -13.20 7.98 -11.31
N ASN A 27 -12.65 9.06 -10.74
CA ASN A 27 -13.26 9.81 -9.65
C ASN A 27 -14.18 10.94 -10.16
N ARG A 28 -14.26 11.12 -11.49
CA ARG A 28 -15.01 12.21 -12.14
C ARG A 28 -15.84 11.68 -13.32
N PRO A 29 -16.86 10.84 -13.07
CA PRO A 29 -17.67 10.25 -14.13
C PRO A 29 -18.41 11.30 -14.97
N SER A 30 -18.72 12.48 -14.41
CA SER A 30 -19.36 13.59 -15.12
C SER A 30 -18.47 14.26 -16.17
N GLU A 31 -17.16 14.09 -16.10
CA GLU A 31 -16.21 14.63 -17.10
C GLU A 31 -16.02 13.69 -18.30
N LEU A 32 -16.58 12.46 -18.24
CA LEU A 32 -16.52 11.51 -19.34
C LEU A 32 -17.58 11.83 -20.40
N ASP A 33 -17.17 11.64 -21.65
CA ASP A 33 -18.04 11.79 -22.82
C ASP A 33 -19.05 10.65 -22.90
N GLU A 34 -20.30 10.97 -23.27
CA GLU A 34 -21.37 9.99 -23.48
C GLU A 34 -20.96 8.83 -24.40
N ALA A 35 -20.13 9.08 -25.42
CA ALA A 35 -19.70 8.04 -26.35
C ALA A 35 -18.85 6.93 -25.68
N ILE A 36 -18.13 7.28 -24.60
CA ILE A 36 -17.37 6.33 -23.77
C ILE A 36 -18.31 5.63 -22.80
N LEU A 37 -19.19 6.38 -22.14
CA LEU A 37 -20.15 5.82 -21.18
C LEU A 37 -21.06 4.76 -21.83
N ARG A 38 -21.49 4.96 -23.08
CA ARG A 38 -22.26 3.96 -23.84
C ARG A 38 -21.49 2.65 -24.10
N ARG A 39 -20.15 2.68 -24.11
CA ARG A 39 -19.28 1.50 -24.28
C ARG A 39 -18.88 0.85 -22.95
N LEU A 40 -19.21 1.49 -21.82
CA LEU A 40 -19.05 0.98 -20.46
C LEU A 40 -20.42 0.74 -19.82
N PRO A 41 -21.17 -0.30 -20.24
CA PRO A 41 -22.54 -0.53 -19.79
C PRO A 41 -22.63 -0.98 -18.32
N GLN A 42 -21.53 -1.42 -17.71
CA GLN A 42 -21.46 -1.81 -16.32
C GLN A 42 -20.66 -0.77 -15.55
N VAL A 43 -21.35 -0.03 -14.68
CA VAL A 43 -20.77 1.02 -13.85
C VAL A 43 -21.03 0.64 -12.39
N PHE A 44 -19.97 0.65 -11.59
CA PHE A 44 -20.02 0.39 -10.16
C PHE A 44 -19.57 1.62 -9.42
N GLU A 45 -20.45 2.18 -8.60
CA GLU A 45 -20.10 3.28 -7.70
C GLU A 45 -19.43 2.70 -6.45
N ILE A 46 -18.24 3.20 -6.15
CA ILE A 46 -17.48 2.77 -4.97
C ILE A 46 -17.63 3.84 -3.90
N GLY A 47 -18.36 3.51 -2.84
CA GLY A 47 -18.56 4.37 -1.69
C GLY A 47 -17.43 4.29 -0.65
N ILE A 48 -17.57 5.10 0.40
CA ILE A 48 -16.73 5.01 1.60
C ILE A 48 -17.07 3.70 2.33
N PRO A 49 -16.08 2.92 2.79
CA PRO A 49 -16.34 1.64 3.42
C PRO A 49 -17.08 1.78 4.75
N ASP A 50 -17.99 0.85 5.02
CA ASP A 50 -18.67 0.73 6.31
C ASP A 50 -17.73 0.22 7.41
N ARG A 51 -18.21 0.17 8.66
CA ARG A 51 -17.37 -0.28 9.79
C ARG A 51 -16.82 -1.70 9.61
N LYS A 52 -17.62 -2.63 9.07
CA LYS A 52 -17.20 -4.03 8.88
C LYS A 52 -16.18 -4.12 7.74
N GLU A 53 -16.43 -3.44 6.64
CA GLU A 53 -15.52 -3.33 5.50
C GLU A 53 -14.19 -2.73 5.92
N ARG A 54 -14.19 -1.67 6.75
CA ARG A 54 -12.95 -1.11 7.33
C ARG A 54 -12.20 -2.13 8.19
N ALA A 55 -12.89 -2.95 8.98
CA ALA A 55 -12.24 -4.00 9.76
C ALA A 55 -11.60 -5.06 8.85
N GLU A 56 -12.26 -5.44 7.75
CA GLU A 56 -11.68 -6.36 6.76
C GLU A 56 -10.50 -5.74 6.01
N ILE A 57 -10.59 -4.46 5.63
CA ILE A 57 -9.48 -3.72 5.02
C ILE A 57 -8.27 -3.70 5.97
N LEU A 58 -8.47 -3.43 7.26
CA LEU A 58 -7.40 -3.47 8.26
C LEU A 58 -6.76 -4.86 8.37
N LYS A 59 -7.55 -5.94 8.31
CA LYS A 59 -7.02 -7.32 8.30
C LYS A 59 -6.18 -7.60 7.05
N VAL A 60 -6.60 -7.09 5.89
CA VAL A 60 -5.85 -7.24 4.63
C VAL A 60 -4.56 -6.43 4.67
N ILE A 61 -4.61 -5.17 5.12
CA ILE A 61 -3.43 -4.29 5.24
C ILE A 61 -2.40 -4.89 6.19
N LEU A 62 -2.85 -5.40 7.34
CA LEU A 62 -1.97 -5.96 8.37
C LEU A 62 -1.64 -7.44 8.13
N LYS A 63 -2.03 -8.01 6.98
CA LYS A 63 -1.77 -9.40 6.66
C LYS A 63 -0.28 -9.61 6.40
N GLY A 64 0.38 -10.32 7.31
CA GLY A 64 1.83 -10.61 7.23
C GLY A 64 2.68 -9.66 8.09
N GLU A 65 2.07 -8.62 8.68
CA GLU A 65 2.73 -7.71 9.60
C GLU A 65 2.82 -8.29 11.03
N ARG A 66 3.81 -7.82 11.79
CA ARG A 66 3.96 -8.19 13.20
C ARG A 66 3.00 -7.36 14.04
N VAL A 67 1.84 -7.93 14.34
CA VAL A 67 0.80 -7.32 15.19
C VAL A 67 0.58 -8.12 16.47
N GLU A 68 -0.02 -7.48 17.47
CA GLU A 68 -0.45 -8.16 18.69
C GLU A 68 -1.52 -9.22 18.36
N LYS A 69 -1.43 -10.40 19.02
CA LYS A 69 -2.29 -11.57 18.75
C LYS A 69 -3.79 -11.30 18.92
N ASN A 70 -4.16 -10.31 19.73
CA ASN A 70 -5.54 -10.00 20.10
C ASN A 70 -5.95 -8.58 19.69
N ILE A 71 -5.47 -8.09 18.53
CA ILE A 71 -5.96 -6.81 17.99
C ILE A 71 -7.48 -6.86 17.77
N ASP A 72 -8.17 -5.86 18.31
CA ASP A 72 -9.59 -5.62 18.08
C ASP A 72 -9.77 -4.69 16.86
N TYR A 73 -9.86 -5.31 15.68
CA TYR A 73 -10.09 -4.61 14.41
C TYR A 73 -11.43 -3.87 14.39
N ASP A 74 -12.48 -4.42 15.01
CA ASP A 74 -13.82 -3.81 15.03
C ASP A 74 -13.83 -2.52 15.84
N ARG A 75 -13.07 -2.48 16.93
CA ARG A 75 -12.89 -1.26 17.73
C ARG A 75 -12.13 -0.19 16.95
N ILE A 76 -11.02 -0.56 16.30
CA ILE A 76 -10.24 0.39 15.48
C ILE A 76 -11.09 0.92 14.33
N ALA A 77 -11.78 0.04 13.61
CA ALA A 77 -12.67 0.43 12.52
C ALA A 77 -13.83 1.35 12.97
N GLY A 78 -14.27 1.22 14.22
CA GLY A 78 -15.26 2.11 14.84
C GLY A 78 -14.73 3.53 15.09
N LEU A 79 -13.43 3.71 15.28
CA LEU A 79 -12.78 5.02 15.46
C LEU A 79 -12.43 5.70 14.13
N CYS A 80 -12.39 4.93 13.04
CA CYS A 80 -12.01 5.39 11.70
C CYS A 80 -13.24 5.72 10.82
N GLU A 81 -14.26 6.37 11.37
CA GLU A 81 -15.43 6.75 10.57
C GLU A 81 -15.05 7.73 9.46
N GLY A 82 -15.54 7.48 8.24
CA GLY A 82 -15.22 8.28 7.06
C GLY A 82 -13.88 7.96 6.39
N TYR A 83 -13.08 7.05 6.96
CA TYR A 83 -11.76 6.72 6.41
C TYR A 83 -11.89 5.84 5.16
N THR A 84 -11.11 6.15 4.15
CA THR A 84 -10.93 5.31 2.95
C THR A 84 -9.87 4.23 3.19
N GLY A 85 -9.71 3.30 2.23
CA GLY A 85 -8.64 2.30 2.30
C GLY A 85 -7.24 2.92 2.40
N SER A 86 -7.01 4.03 1.69
CA SER A 86 -5.74 4.77 1.74
C SER A 86 -5.49 5.40 3.11
N ASP A 87 -6.52 5.95 3.75
CA ASP A 87 -6.41 6.53 5.09
C ASP A 87 -6.09 5.46 6.14
N LEU A 88 -6.70 4.27 6.02
CA LEU A 88 -6.41 3.13 6.90
C LEU A 88 -4.99 2.61 6.72
N LEU A 89 -4.48 2.58 5.48
CA LEU A 89 -3.09 2.21 5.21
C LEU A 89 -2.12 3.20 5.85
N GLU A 90 -2.38 4.50 5.67
CA GLU A 90 -1.56 5.56 6.24
C GLU A 90 -1.60 5.56 7.78
N LEU A 91 -2.76 5.25 8.36
CA LEU A 91 -2.91 5.04 9.79
C LEU A 91 -1.99 3.90 10.28
N CYS A 92 -1.96 2.77 9.59
CA CYS A 92 -1.12 1.63 9.95
C CYS A 92 0.37 1.97 9.83
N LYS A 93 0.77 2.69 8.77
CA LYS A 93 2.15 3.17 8.59
C LYS A 93 2.60 4.08 9.74
N LYS A 94 1.75 5.04 10.11
CA LYS A 94 2.03 5.94 11.26
C LYS A 94 2.10 5.17 12.58
N ALA A 95 1.24 4.17 12.77
CA ALA A 95 1.27 3.31 13.95
C ALA A 95 2.60 2.56 14.10
N ALA A 96 3.12 2.00 13.00
CA ALA A 96 4.42 1.31 12.99
C ALA A 96 5.59 2.25 13.36
N TYR A 97 5.54 3.51 12.94
CA TYR A 97 6.58 4.49 13.25
C TYR A 97 6.73 4.77 14.76
N PHE A 98 5.65 4.71 15.54
CA PHE A 98 5.74 4.88 16.99
C PHE A 98 6.62 3.80 17.64
N THR A 99 6.54 2.56 17.15
CA THR A 99 7.36 1.47 17.69
C THR A 99 8.85 1.71 17.41
N ILE A 100 9.19 2.18 16.21
CA ILE A 100 10.57 2.53 15.85
C ILE A 100 11.07 3.67 16.73
N ARG A 101 10.25 4.71 16.94
CA ARG A 101 10.59 5.84 17.79
C ARG A 101 10.88 5.41 19.23
N ASP A 102 10.02 4.57 19.80
CA ASP A 102 10.19 4.08 21.17
C ASP A 102 11.49 3.27 21.33
N LEU A 103 11.83 2.41 20.36
CA LEU A 103 13.10 1.68 20.34
C LEU A 103 14.32 2.61 20.30
N LEU A 104 14.30 3.64 19.46
CA LEU A 104 15.38 4.62 19.37
C LEU A 104 15.54 5.44 20.65
N ASP A 105 14.43 5.76 21.31
CA ASP A 105 14.44 6.48 22.59
C ASP A 105 14.95 5.57 23.73
N GLU A 106 14.68 4.26 23.69
CA GLU A 106 15.25 3.27 24.63
C GLU A 106 16.77 3.09 24.47
N GLU A 107 17.27 3.03 23.23
CA GLU A 107 18.70 2.95 22.92
C GLU A 107 19.46 4.18 23.43
N LYS A 108 18.92 5.38 23.17
CA LYS A 108 19.50 6.64 23.68
C LYS A 108 19.53 6.70 25.20
N ASN A 109 18.55 6.08 25.86
CA ASN A 109 18.44 6.05 27.33
C ASN A 109 19.19 4.85 27.96
N GLY A 110 19.96 4.08 27.18
CA GLY A 110 20.94 3.12 27.69
C GLY A 110 20.38 1.82 28.29
N LYS A 111 19.12 1.47 28.03
CA LYS A 111 18.54 0.19 28.48
C LYS A 111 18.80 -0.90 27.44
N LYS A 112 19.86 -1.69 27.60
CA LYS A 112 20.03 -2.94 26.83
C LYS A 112 18.97 -3.95 27.29
N SER A 113 17.94 -4.17 26.50
CA SER A 113 16.99 -5.25 26.71
C SER A 113 17.60 -6.59 26.29
N SER A 114 17.60 -7.54 27.21
CA SER A 114 18.09 -8.91 27.03
C SER A 114 17.29 -9.68 25.98
N GLU A 115 17.99 -10.42 25.13
CA GLU A 115 17.46 -11.38 24.17
C GLU A 115 16.44 -12.36 24.76
N GLN A 116 15.28 -12.51 24.11
CA GLN A 116 14.58 -13.80 24.00
C GLN A 116 13.96 -13.93 22.61
N GLY A 117 14.62 -14.72 21.76
CA GLY A 117 14.11 -15.12 20.46
C GLY A 117 13.08 -16.25 20.55
N THR A 118 12.24 -16.35 19.53
CA THR A 118 11.97 -17.64 18.89
C THR A 118 12.18 -17.47 17.39
N ALA A 119 13.22 -18.14 16.90
CA ALA A 119 13.60 -18.18 15.51
C ALA A 119 12.78 -19.26 14.77
N SER A 120 12.34 -18.93 13.55
CA SER A 120 12.25 -19.91 12.47
C SER A 120 12.81 -19.25 11.22
N ALA A 121 13.95 -19.78 10.80
CA ALA A 121 14.87 -19.26 9.80
C ALA A 121 14.41 -19.51 8.35
N THR A 122 14.79 -18.61 7.44
CA THR A 122 15.57 -18.90 6.21
C THR A 122 15.97 -17.60 5.52
N GLY A 123 17.28 -17.41 5.24
CA GLY A 123 17.78 -16.35 4.36
C GLY A 123 19.11 -15.76 4.83
N VAL A 124 20.21 -16.33 4.36
CA VAL A 124 21.60 -16.09 4.78
C VAL A 124 22.15 -14.78 4.20
N GLY A 125 22.92 -14.04 5.00
CA GLY A 125 23.78 -12.93 4.55
C GLY A 125 24.55 -12.30 5.70
N ASN A 126 25.62 -12.96 6.17
CA ASN A 126 26.61 -12.36 7.06
C ASN A 126 27.38 -11.25 6.31
N TYR A 127 27.43 -10.04 6.84
CA TYR A 127 28.45 -9.05 6.49
C TYR A 127 29.45 -8.93 7.65
N PRO A 128 30.77 -8.91 7.41
CA PRO A 128 31.76 -8.82 8.47
C PRO A 128 31.73 -7.45 9.16
N ASP A 129 32.01 -7.48 10.46
CA ASP A 129 32.23 -6.33 11.34
C ASP A 129 33.65 -5.79 11.12
N ASP A 130 33.79 -4.67 10.39
CA ASP A 130 35.05 -3.93 10.28
C ASP A 130 34.93 -2.61 11.05
N LYS A 131 35.80 -2.47 12.04
CA LYS A 131 35.99 -1.27 12.86
C LYS A 131 36.95 -0.28 12.18
N ASP A 132 36.72 0.96 12.58
CA ASP A 132 37.67 2.08 12.71
C ASP A 132 37.66 3.21 11.65
N ASP A 133 37.51 4.41 12.23
CA ASP A 133 38.09 5.72 11.89
C ASP A 133 37.46 6.65 10.83
N ASN A 134 36.75 7.65 11.37
CA ASN A 134 36.75 9.07 11.02
C ASN A 134 37.23 9.48 9.61
N ASN A 135 36.29 9.86 8.74
CA ASN A 135 36.50 10.95 7.80
C ASN A 135 35.17 11.60 7.37
N GLU A 136 35.04 12.91 7.58
CA GLU A 136 34.02 13.73 6.91
C GLU A 136 34.20 13.62 5.40
N SER A 137 33.21 13.07 4.71
CA SER A 137 32.97 13.38 3.32
C SER A 137 31.51 13.12 2.99
N SER A 138 30.87 14.14 2.44
CA SER A 138 29.49 14.19 1.99
C SER A 138 29.18 12.99 1.10
N VAL A 139 28.25 12.13 1.51
CA VAL A 139 27.77 11.02 0.69
C VAL A 139 26.44 11.41 0.07
N GLU A 140 26.40 11.28 -1.26
CA GLU A 140 25.33 11.67 -2.14
C GLU A 140 24.01 10.96 -1.84
N GLN A 141 22.93 11.67 -2.14
CA GLN A 141 21.55 11.35 -1.86
C GLN A 141 21.01 10.37 -2.91
N ASP A 142 21.62 9.21 -3.08
CA ASP A 142 21.18 8.20 -4.06
C ASP A 142 21.47 6.80 -3.51
N ASP A 143 20.50 6.20 -2.78
CA ASP A 143 20.26 4.74 -2.70
C ASP A 143 19.26 4.34 -1.59
N ILE A 144 18.14 5.08 -1.45
CA ILE A 144 16.91 4.48 -0.89
C ILE A 144 16.02 4.15 -2.08
N LYS A 145 16.16 2.93 -2.61
CA LYS A 145 15.16 2.37 -3.53
C LYS A 145 13.90 2.07 -2.73
N GLU A 146 13.03 3.08 -2.67
CA GLU A 146 11.63 3.01 -2.25
C GLU A 146 10.91 1.87 -3.02
N PRO A 147 10.42 0.81 -2.36
CA PRO A 147 9.66 -0.24 -3.05
C PRO A 147 8.19 0.12 -3.30
N PHE A 148 7.72 1.30 -2.85
CA PHE A 148 6.27 1.53 -2.68
C PHE A 148 5.72 2.80 -3.36
N SER A 149 6.49 3.43 -4.25
CA SER A 149 6.02 4.60 -5.01
C SER A 149 5.01 4.24 -6.11
N GLU A 150 4.86 2.97 -6.48
CA GLU A 150 4.05 2.55 -7.64
C GLU A 150 2.55 2.39 -7.36
N VAL A 151 2.08 2.68 -6.13
CA VAL A 151 0.67 2.49 -5.75
C VAL A 151 -0.12 3.81 -5.64
N TYR A 152 0.55 4.97 -5.78
CA TYR A 152 -0.09 6.28 -5.59
C TYR A 152 -0.38 7.08 -6.88
N SER A 153 -0.43 6.44 -8.05
CA SER A 153 -0.88 7.10 -9.28
C SER A 153 -2.07 6.37 -9.92
N LEU A 154 -3.27 6.60 -9.38
CA LEU A 154 -4.55 6.49 -10.08
C LEU A 154 -5.50 7.59 -9.60
#